data_AF-A0A810C2X3-F1
#
_entry.id   AF-A0A810C2X3-F1
#
_cell.length_a   1.000
_cell.length_b   1.000
_cell.length_c   1.000
_cell.angle_alpha   90.00
_cell.angle_beta   90.00
_cell.angle_gamma   90.00
#
_symmetry.space_group_name_H-M   'P 1'
#
loop_
_entity.id
_entity.type
_entity.pdbx_description
1 polymer ?
#
loop_
_entity_poly.entity_id
_entity_poly.type
_entity_poly.pdbx_seq_one_letter_code
_entity_poly.pdbx_strand_id
1 'polypeptide(L)'
;MSKRTIEVETDVYAAIWADRKAGEDSEDEILARKYGVQRNKPLPVAASDRIGWADPRHGVELKEGQQIFRTYKRREYRAIATGGYLVRTDNDVKYNSLNQLSRSIHDNVENAWNNWYVALKDGQRQLITGLRK
;
A
#
# COMPACT_ATOMS: atom_id res chain seq x y z
N MET A 1 1.93 -16.68 5.52
CA MET A 1 2.72 -16.88 6.76
C MET A 1 1.75 -17.18 7.88
N SER A 2 2.06 -18.18 8.73
CA SER A 2 1.25 -18.49 9.92
C SER A 2 1.61 -17.51 11.03
N LYS A 3 0.62 -16.89 11.68
CA LYS A 3 0.82 -16.03 12.85
C LYS A 3 0.59 -16.83 14.13
N ARG A 4 1.36 -16.52 15.17
CA ARG A 4 1.21 -17.08 16.52
C ARG A 4 1.16 -15.92 17.51
N THR A 5 0.41 -16.10 18.59
CA THR A 5 0.30 -15.13 19.68
C THR A 5 1.25 -15.54 20.80
N ILE A 6 1.94 -14.57 21.39
CA ILE A 6 2.70 -14.72 22.63
C ILE A 6 2.22 -13.65 23.61
N GLU A 7 2.21 -13.97 24.90
CA GLU A 7 1.94 -13.00 25.96
C GLU A 7 3.27 -12.49 26.51
N VAL A 8 3.36 -11.19 26.74
CA VAL A 8 4.53 -10.52 27.31
C VAL A 8 4.08 -9.51 28.36
N GLU A 9 4.94 -9.21 29.32
CA GLU A 9 4.66 -8.17 30.32
C GLU A 9 4.58 -6.78 29.70
N THR A 10 3.88 -5.86 30.37
CA THR A 10 3.66 -4.49 29.90
C THR A 10 4.96 -3.72 29.70
N ASP A 11 5.95 -3.89 30.59
CA ASP A 11 7.24 -3.22 30.47
C ASP A 11 8.06 -3.75 29.29
N VAL A 12 7.96 -5.06 29.02
CA VAL A 12 8.57 -5.69 27.85
C VAL A 12 7.94 -5.16 26.56
N TYR A 13 6.61 -5.03 26.55
CA TYR A 13 5.88 -4.43 25.44
C TYR A 13 6.33 -2.98 25.17
N ALA A 14 6.43 -2.16 26.22
CA ALA A 14 6.91 -0.78 26.11
C ALA A 14 8.35 -0.71 25.59
N ALA A 15 9.23 -1.60 26.05
CA ALA A 15 10.61 -1.69 25.59
C ALA A 15 10.71 -2.08 24.09
N ILE A 16 9.83 -2.97 23.62
CA ILE A 16 9.75 -3.32 22.19
C ILE A 16 9.37 -2.07 21.38
N TRP A 17 8.35 -1.31 21.80
CA TRP A 17 7.94 -0.11 21.09
C TRP A 17 8.95 1.03 21.14
N ALA A 18 9.71 1.15 22.23
CA ALA A 18 10.79 2.13 22.35
C ALA A 18 11.92 1.88 21.34
N ASP A 19 12.14 0.63 20.94
CA ASP A 19 13.14 0.23 19.95
C ASP A 19 12.72 0.52 18.49
N ARG A 20 11.50 1.02 18.25
CA ARG A 20 10.94 1.30 16.92
C ARG A 20 11.80 2.28 16.10
N LYS A 21 12.04 1.96 14.84
CA LYS A 21 12.66 2.85 13.84
C LYS A 21 11.61 3.40 12.85
N ALA A 22 11.97 4.48 12.15
CA ALA A 22 11.13 5.08 11.13
C ALA A 22 10.75 4.05 10.04
N GLY A 23 9.44 3.91 9.77
CA GLY A 23 8.90 2.98 8.80
C GLY A 23 8.63 1.55 9.31
N GLU A 24 8.72 1.32 10.62
CA GLU A 24 8.24 0.08 11.27
C GLU A 24 6.86 0.36 11.88
N ASP A 25 5.86 -0.49 11.65
CA ASP A 25 4.47 -0.28 12.09
C ASP A 25 3.94 -1.42 12.98
N SER A 26 4.78 -2.40 13.31
CA SER A 26 4.39 -3.52 14.17
C SER A 26 5.52 -4.04 15.05
N GLU A 27 5.16 -4.64 16.19
CA GLU A 27 6.08 -5.38 17.07
C GLU A 27 6.81 -6.48 16.31
N ASP A 28 6.08 -7.15 15.42
CA ASP A 28 6.62 -8.19 14.55
C ASP A 28 7.83 -7.63 13.76
N GLU A 29 7.71 -6.46 13.13
CA GLU A 29 8.79 -5.79 12.36
C GLU A 29 9.98 -5.40 13.23
N ILE A 30 9.71 -4.83 14.39
CA ILE A 30 10.75 -4.45 15.36
C ILE A 30 11.54 -5.68 15.82
N LEU A 31 10.84 -6.75 16.20
CA LEU A 31 11.45 -7.99 16.67
C LEU A 31 12.22 -8.71 15.56
N ALA A 32 11.71 -8.76 14.33
CA ALA A 32 12.45 -9.35 13.21
C ALA A 32 13.76 -8.63 12.93
N ARG A 33 13.75 -7.29 12.94
CA ARG A 33 15.00 -6.53 12.83
C ARG A 33 15.92 -6.84 14.01
N LYS A 34 15.40 -6.80 15.24
CA LYS A 34 16.19 -6.99 16.46
C LYS A 34 16.89 -8.36 16.52
N TYR A 35 16.23 -9.41 16.03
CA TYR A 35 16.77 -10.77 16.01
C TYR A 35 17.37 -11.20 14.66
N GLY A 36 17.54 -10.28 13.72
CA GLY A 36 18.13 -10.59 12.41
C GLY A 36 17.33 -11.60 11.59
N VAL A 37 16.03 -11.72 11.85
CA VAL A 37 15.14 -12.59 11.07
C VAL A 37 15.03 -11.99 9.67
N GLN A 38 15.60 -12.69 8.69
CA GLN A 38 15.43 -12.33 7.28
C GLN A 38 13.97 -12.51 6.89
N ARG A 39 13.20 -11.45 7.07
CA ARG A 39 11.97 -11.29 6.32
C ARG A 39 12.36 -10.90 4.92
N ASN A 40 11.69 -11.49 3.93
CA ASN A 40 11.53 -10.85 2.64
C ASN A 40 10.82 -9.52 2.89
N LYS A 41 11.59 -8.50 3.29
CA LYS A 41 11.20 -7.11 3.23
C LYS A 41 10.73 -6.92 1.79
N PRO A 42 9.57 -6.27 1.52
CA PRO A 42 9.38 -5.70 0.21
C PRO A 42 10.60 -4.82 0.01
N LEU A 43 11.49 -5.21 -0.91
CA LEU A 43 12.70 -4.46 -1.21
C LEU A 43 12.31 -2.98 -1.37
N PRO A 44 13.15 -2.02 -0.92
CA PRO A 44 13.02 -0.67 -1.43
C PRO A 44 13.11 -0.82 -2.95
N VAL A 45 11.96 -0.70 -3.60
CA VAL A 45 11.82 -1.02 -4.99
C VAL A 45 12.68 0.01 -5.70
N ALA A 46 13.67 -0.47 -6.46
CA ALA A 46 14.58 0.36 -7.23
C ALA A 46 13.78 1.46 -7.92
N ALA A 47 14.25 2.71 -7.86
CA ALA A 47 13.63 3.81 -8.59
C ALA A 47 13.47 3.36 -10.04
N SER A 48 12.25 3.03 -10.44
CA SER A 48 12.00 2.64 -11.81
C SER A 48 11.99 3.91 -12.62
N ASP A 49 12.67 3.95 -13.76
CA ASP A 49 12.53 5.00 -14.79
C ASP A 49 11.10 5.09 -15.37
N ARG A 50 10.12 4.42 -14.74
CA ARG A 50 8.72 4.49 -15.08
C ARG A 50 8.14 5.77 -14.51
N ILE A 51 7.67 6.61 -15.41
CA ILE A 51 6.88 7.80 -15.11
C ILE A 51 5.41 7.33 -14.96
N GLY A 52 4.77 7.56 -13.81
CA GLY A 52 3.40 7.11 -13.50
C GLY A 52 3.29 5.73 -12.84
N TRP A 53 2.28 4.93 -13.18
CA TRP A 53 2.11 3.55 -12.70
C TRP A 53 1.47 2.71 -13.81
N ALA A 54 1.90 1.46 -13.97
CA ALA A 54 1.33 0.56 -14.97
C ALA A 54 1.18 -0.86 -14.41
N ASP A 55 0.09 -1.53 -14.78
CA ASP A 55 -0.15 -2.95 -14.58
C ASP A 55 -0.16 -3.67 -15.94
N PRO A 56 0.96 -4.30 -16.33
CA PRO A 56 1.07 -5.02 -17.60
C PRO A 56 0.11 -6.21 -17.71
N ARG A 57 -0.31 -6.80 -16.58
CA ARG A 57 -1.18 -8.00 -16.59
C ARG A 57 -2.60 -7.65 -16.99
N HIS A 58 -3.02 -6.42 -16.71
CA HIS A 58 -4.36 -5.93 -16.98
C HIS A 58 -4.39 -4.79 -18.02
N GLY A 59 -3.23 -4.44 -18.61
CA GLY A 59 -3.11 -3.41 -19.63
C GLY A 59 -3.48 -2.00 -19.15
N VAL A 60 -3.41 -1.74 -17.83
CA VAL A 60 -3.82 -0.46 -17.24
C VAL A 60 -2.61 0.41 -17.00
N GLU A 61 -2.69 1.67 -17.43
CA GLU A 61 -1.65 2.69 -17.24
C GLU A 61 -2.26 3.94 -16.63
N LEU A 62 -1.59 4.47 -15.61
CA LEU A 62 -1.85 5.76 -14.98
C LEU A 62 -0.66 6.67 -15.21
N LYS A 63 -0.92 7.89 -15.64
CA LYS A 63 0.13 8.89 -15.88
C LYS A 63 0.66 9.43 -14.55
N GLU A 64 1.87 9.98 -14.58
CA GLU A 64 2.45 10.69 -13.44
C GLU A 64 1.50 11.78 -12.92
N GLY A 65 1.32 11.84 -11.60
CA GLY A 65 0.43 12.76 -10.93
C GLY A 65 -1.06 12.39 -11.01
N GLN A 66 -1.43 11.33 -11.72
CA GLN A 66 -2.82 10.92 -11.83
C GLN A 66 -3.33 10.36 -10.50
N GLN A 67 -4.47 10.89 -10.04
CA GLN A 67 -5.09 10.51 -8.78
C GLN A 67 -6.13 9.41 -8.98
N ILE A 68 -6.08 8.43 -8.08
CA ILE A 68 -7.12 7.44 -7.88
C ILE A 68 -7.68 7.54 -6.48
N PHE A 69 -8.94 7.18 -6.31
CA PHE A 69 -9.61 7.23 -5.03
C PHE A 69 -10.63 6.11 -4.87
N ARG A 70 -10.93 5.77 -3.62
CA ARG A 70 -12.01 4.86 -3.25
C ARG A 70 -12.70 5.34 -1.99
N THR A 71 -13.98 5.03 -1.86
CA THR A 71 -14.72 5.26 -0.62
C THR A 71 -14.90 3.93 0.10
N TYR A 72 -14.42 3.85 1.34
CA TYR A 72 -14.60 2.68 2.20
C TYR A 72 -15.01 3.12 3.59
N LYS A 73 -16.11 2.54 4.11
CA LYS A 73 -16.72 2.93 5.40
C LYS A 73 -16.88 4.45 5.57
N ARG A 74 -17.44 5.11 4.54
CA ARG A 74 -17.64 6.58 4.47
C ARG A 74 -16.36 7.42 4.54
N ARG A 75 -15.17 6.80 4.48
CA ARG A 75 -13.88 7.47 4.37
C ARG A 75 -13.36 7.35 2.94
N GLU A 76 -12.92 8.46 2.37
CA GLU A 76 -12.25 8.46 1.08
C GLU A 76 -10.75 8.23 1.28
N TYR A 77 -10.21 7.29 0.52
CA TYR A 77 -8.77 7.02 0.45
C TYR A 77 -8.29 7.39 -0.95
N ARG A 78 -7.17 8.09 -1.04
CA ARG A 78 -6.60 8.55 -2.31
C ARG A 78 -5.18 8.02 -2.48
N ALA A 79 -4.80 7.80 -3.73
CA ALA A 79 -3.43 7.50 -4.11
C ALA A 79 -3.07 8.24 -5.40
N ILE A 80 -1.79 8.58 -5.56
CA ILE A 80 -1.23 9.25 -6.74
C ILE A 80 -0.29 8.26 -7.44
N ALA A 81 -0.40 8.16 -8.76
CA ALA A 81 0.57 7.45 -9.57
C ALA A 81 1.85 8.29 -9.72
N THR A 82 2.97 7.84 -9.16
CA THR A 82 4.26 8.54 -9.25
C THR A 82 5.44 7.56 -9.24
N GLY A 83 6.39 7.78 -10.16
CA GLY A 83 7.68 7.09 -10.20
C GLY A 83 7.61 5.56 -10.30
N GLY A 84 6.54 5.02 -10.89
CA GLY A 84 6.26 3.58 -11.03
C GLY A 84 5.31 3.02 -9.98
N TYR A 85 4.84 3.83 -9.04
CA TYR A 85 4.11 3.38 -7.85
C TYR A 85 2.75 4.07 -7.72
N LEU A 86 1.86 3.41 -6.97
CA LEU A 86 0.71 4.06 -6.35
C LEU A 86 1.10 4.51 -4.95
N VAL A 87 1.08 5.82 -4.70
CA VAL A 87 1.46 6.40 -3.40
C VAL A 87 0.22 6.90 -2.69
N ARG A 88 -0.10 6.37 -1.51
CA ARG A 88 -1.25 6.82 -0.73
C ARG A 88 -1.01 8.22 -0.19
N THR A 89 -1.98 9.11 -0.32
CA THR A 89 -1.81 10.52 0.08
C THR A 89 -1.94 10.75 1.58
N ASP A 90 -2.44 9.77 2.34
CA ASP A 90 -2.63 9.88 3.79
C ASP A 90 -1.42 9.40 4.60
N ASN A 91 -0.53 8.59 4.01
CA ASN A 91 0.62 8.03 4.70
C ASN A 91 1.90 7.92 3.85
N ASP A 92 1.89 8.41 2.61
CA ASP A 92 3.01 8.38 1.66
C ASP A 92 3.61 6.99 1.37
N VAL A 93 2.87 5.91 1.67
CA VAL A 93 3.32 4.55 1.40
C VAL A 93 3.12 4.21 -0.08
N LYS A 94 4.17 3.61 -0.67
CA LYS A 94 4.22 3.20 -2.07
C LYS A 94 3.76 1.76 -2.26
N TYR A 95 2.94 1.52 -3.27
CA TYR A 95 2.41 0.21 -3.62
C TYR A 95 2.69 -0.11 -5.09
N ASN A 96 3.09 -1.36 -5.35
CA ASN A 96 3.40 -1.84 -6.70
C ASN A 96 2.15 -2.25 -7.48
N SER A 97 1.07 -2.55 -6.79
CA SER A 97 -0.17 -3.04 -7.41
C SER A 97 -1.40 -2.49 -6.72
N LEU A 98 -2.49 -2.39 -7.48
CA LEU A 98 -3.79 -2.00 -6.95
C LEU A 98 -4.28 -2.94 -5.84
N ASN A 99 -3.95 -4.24 -5.93
CA ASN A 99 -4.30 -5.22 -4.91
C ASN A 99 -3.57 -4.98 -3.57
N GLN A 100 -2.29 -4.63 -3.62
CA GLN A 100 -1.54 -4.26 -2.41
C GLN A 100 -2.10 -2.98 -1.79
N LEU A 101 -2.40 -1.98 -2.63
CA LEU A 101 -3.01 -0.74 -2.21
C LEU A 101 -4.38 -0.98 -1.53
N SER A 102 -5.26 -1.82 -2.10
CA SER A 102 -6.54 -2.16 -1.47
C SER A 102 -6.37 -2.88 -0.13
N ARG A 103 -5.44 -3.84 -0.03
CA ARG A 103 -5.18 -4.56 1.22
C ARG A 103 -4.63 -3.66 2.33
N SER A 104 -4.00 -2.55 1.98
CA SER A 104 -3.55 -1.56 2.97
C SER A 104 -4.69 -0.81 3.67
N ILE A 105 -5.92 -0.88 3.14
CA ILE A 105 -7.10 -0.21 3.68
C ILE A 105 -7.94 -1.17 4.53
N HIS A 106 -7.97 -2.46 4.17
CA HIS A 106 -8.55 -3.51 5.00
C HIS A 106 -7.99 -4.88 4.63
N ASP A 107 -8.07 -5.83 5.56
CA ASP A 107 -7.57 -7.20 5.38
C ASP A 107 -8.47 -8.11 4.52
N ASN A 108 -9.67 -7.67 4.14
CA ASN A 108 -10.57 -8.49 3.33
C ASN A 108 -10.07 -8.66 1.88
N VAL A 109 -10.25 -9.87 1.33
CA VAL A 109 -9.91 -10.16 -0.07
C VAL A 109 -11.07 -9.70 -0.96
N GLU A 110 -10.88 -8.55 -1.60
CA GLU A 110 -11.84 -7.98 -2.56
C GLU A 110 -11.20 -7.80 -3.93
N ASN A 111 -12.04 -7.66 -4.95
CA ASN A 111 -11.58 -7.27 -6.28
C ASN A 111 -11.27 -5.76 -6.29
N ALA A 112 -10.01 -5.41 -6.08
CA ALA A 112 -9.53 -4.04 -6.02
C ALA A 112 -9.99 -3.19 -7.22
N TRP A 113 -10.03 -3.78 -8.41
CA TRP A 113 -10.36 -3.07 -9.65
C TRP A 113 -11.77 -2.50 -9.68
N ASN A 114 -12.72 -3.13 -8.99
CA ASN A 114 -14.11 -2.67 -8.94
C ASN A 114 -14.36 -1.59 -7.87
N ASN A 115 -13.34 -1.24 -7.08
CA ASN A 115 -13.51 -0.34 -5.94
C ASN A 115 -12.71 0.97 -6.07
N TRP A 116 -11.81 1.06 -7.05
CA TRP A 116 -11.00 2.25 -7.30
C TRP A 116 -11.50 3.03 -8.51
N TYR A 117 -11.53 4.34 -8.36
CA TYR A 117 -11.91 5.29 -9.39
C TYR A 117 -10.72 6.17 -9.75
N VAL A 118 -10.66 6.58 -11.00
CA VAL A 118 -9.71 7.54 -11.54
C VAL A 118 -10.43 8.87 -11.70
N ALA A 119 -9.81 9.95 -11.25
CA ALA A 119 -10.29 11.29 -11.52
C ALA A 119 -9.93 11.68 -12.97
N LEU A 120 -10.94 11.97 -13.79
CA LEU A 120 -10.76 12.52 -15.14
C LEU A 120 -10.72 14.06 -15.06
N LYS A 121 -10.13 14.68 -16.10
CA LYS A 121 -9.94 16.14 -16.18
C LYS A 121 -11.25 16.94 -16.05
N ASP A 122 -12.38 16.34 -16.39
CA ASP A 122 -13.70 17.01 -16.38
C ASP A 122 -14.45 16.80 -15.05
N GLY A 123 -13.76 16.34 -13.99
CA GLY A 123 -14.38 16.01 -12.70
C GLY A 123 -15.20 14.72 -12.71
N GLN A 124 -15.32 14.08 -13.87
CA GLN A 124 -15.91 12.75 -14.00
C GLN A 124 -15.02 11.69 -13.35
N ARG A 125 -15.68 10.66 -12.83
CA ARG A 125 -15.06 9.55 -12.12
C ARG A 125 -15.25 8.30 -12.95
N GLN A 126 -14.15 7.68 -13.36
CA GLN A 126 -14.21 6.41 -14.09
C GLN A 126 -13.65 5.30 -13.22
N LEU A 127 -14.34 4.16 -13.17
CA LEU A 127 -13.80 2.95 -12.54
C LEU A 127 -12.49 2.55 -13.22
N ILE A 128 -11.48 2.20 -12.44
CA ILE A 128 -10.17 1.79 -12.99
C ILE A 128 -10.28 0.50 -13.82
N THR A 129 -11.26 -0.38 -13.55
CA THR A 129 -11.60 -1.52 -14.42
C THR A 129 -11.89 -1.08 -15.86
N GLY A 130 -12.46 0.10 -16.07
CA GLY A 130 -12.77 0.65 -17.39
C GLY A 130 -11.53 1.09 -18.18
N LEU A 131 -10.34 1.08 -17.59
CA LEU A 131 -9.06 1.33 -18.27
C LEU A 131 -8.39 0.05 -18.77
N ARG A 132 -8.92 -1.13 -18.43
CA ARG A 132 -8.37 -2.41 -18.88
C ARG A 132 -8.50 -2.53 -20.39
N LYS A 133 -7.46 -3.06 -21.02
CA LYS A 133 -7.43 -3.40 -22.44
C LYS A 133 -7.46 -4.90 -22.64
#